data_AF-A0A316G920-F1
#
_entry.id   AF-A0A316G920-F1
#
_cell.length_a   1.000
_cell.length_b   1.000
_cell.length_c   1.000
_cell.angle_alpha   90.00
_cell.angle_beta   90.00
_cell.angle_gamma   90.00
#
_symmetry.space_group_name_H-M   'P 1'
#
loop_
_entity.id
_entity.type
_entity.pdbx_description
1 polymer ?
#
loop_
_entity_poly.entity_id
_entity_poly.type
_entity_poly.pdbx_seq_one_letter_code
_entity_poly.pdbx_strand_id
1 'polypeptide(L)'
;MFGKLKEAAGNGAVQKLIDMAAPGLKDQLIENLNKVNPDAVKHDESYEEKVINPLNLTVSASSSGATKLIPGFDSKFKVAMLHLRDELIDATGDSVKLVEGFDKKLPDVLKSGFEKAKAAP
;
A
#
# COMPACT_ATOMS: atom_id res chain seq x y z
N MET A 1 19.14 -4.34 22.57
CA MET A 1 17.89 -3.55 22.64
C MET A 1 17.69 -2.58 21.46
N PHE A 2 18.72 -2.26 20.67
CA PHE A 2 18.63 -1.42 19.46
C PHE A 2 17.61 -1.89 18.41
N GLY A 3 17.42 -3.21 18.25
CA GLY A 3 16.42 -3.76 17.32
C GLY A 3 14.98 -3.36 17.68
N LYS A 4 14.59 -3.50 18.96
CA LYS A 4 13.24 -3.16 19.44
C LYS A 4 12.93 -1.66 19.33
N LEU A 5 13.95 -0.81 19.52
CA LEU A 5 13.82 0.65 19.34
C LEU A 5 13.63 1.03 17.87
N LYS A 6 14.34 0.36 16.94
CA LYS A 6 14.19 0.58 15.50
C LYS A 6 12.84 0.05 14.98
N GLU A 7 12.33 -1.03 15.56
CA GLU A 7 10.99 -1.56 15.25
C GLU A 7 9.87 -0.67 15.79
N ALA A 8 10.00 -0.15 17.01
CA ALA A 8 9.03 0.79 17.57
C ALA A 8 8.99 2.10 16.78
N ALA A 9 10.16 2.62 16.38
CA ALA A 9 10.26 3.78 15.49
C ALA A 9 9.66 3.50 14.10
N GLY A 10 9.90 2.29 13.55
CA GLY A 10 9.31 1.84 12.29
C GLY A 10 7.78 1.75 12.35
N ASN A 11 7.21 1.25 13.45
CA ASN A 11 5.75 1.20 13.64
C ASN A 11 5.12 2.59 13.74
N GLY A 12 5.76 3.51 14.47
CA GLY A 12 5.31 4.90 14.55
C GLY A 12 5.38 5.62 13.20
N ALA A 13 6.44 5.38 12.42
CA ALA A 13 6.59 5.93 11.08
C ALA A 13 5.56 5.37 10.09
N VAL A 14 5.24 4.07 10.17
CA VAL A 14 4.17 3.45 9.37
C VAL A 14 2.82 4.07 9.69
N GLN A 15 2.45 4.21 10.97
CA GLN A 15 1.18 4.83 11.34
C GLN A 15 1.10 6.28 10.84
N LYS A 16 2.17 7.06 11.04
CA LYS A 16 2.25 8.43 10.53
C LYS A 16 2.13 8.49 9.00
N LEU A 17 2.75 7.56 8.29
CA LEU A 17 2.63 7.46 6.84
C LEU A 17 1.19 7.16 6.44
N ILE A 18 0.52 6.21 7.10
CA ILE A 18 -0.88 5.86 6.81
C ILE A 18 -1.78 7.07 7.07
N ASP A 19 -1.63 7.76 8.20
CA ASP A 19 -2.44 8.93 8.55
C ASP A 19 -2.25 10.09 7.55
N MET A 20 -1.01 10.28 7.05
CA MET A 20 -0.69 11.30 6.05
C MET A 20 -1.08 10.91 4.63
N ALA A 21 -0.86 9.65 4.26
CA ALA A 21 -0.96 9.18 2.89
C ALA A 21 -2.34 8.64 2.56
N ALA A 22 -3.06 7.99 3.49
CA ALA A 22 -4.32 7.32 3.19
C ALA A 22 -5.36 8.21 2.48
N PRO A 23 -5.55 9.50 2.86
CA PRO A 23 -6.47 10.38 2.15
C PRO A 23 -6.09 10.60 0.67
N GLY A 24 -4.80 10.83 0.37
CA GLY A 24 -4.31 11.05 -1.00
C GLY A 24 -4.02 9.77 -1.78
N LEU A 25 -3.70 8.68 -1.08
CA LEU A 25 -3.43 7.37 -1.65
C LEU A 25 -4.70 6.79 -2.27
N LYS A 26 -5.86 7.01 -1.64
CA LYS A 26 -7.15 6.58 -2.15
C LYS A 26 -7.41 7.13 -3.56
N ASP A 27 -7.32 8.44 -3.74
CA ASP A 27 -7.65 9.08 -5.01
C ASP A 27 -6.68 8.63 -6.11
N GLN A 28 -5.39 8.56 -5.79
CA GLN A 28 -4.36 8.11 -6.72
C GLN A 28 -4.52 6.61 -7.07
N LEU A 29 -4.92 5.79 -6.11
CA LEU A 29 -5.19 4.37 -6.32
C LEU A 29 -6.40 4.21 -7.24
N ILE A 30 -7.50 4.92 -6.98
CA ILE A 30 -8.68 4.89 -7.84
C ILE A 30 -8.33 5.33 -9.26
N GLU A 31 -7.57 6.41 -9.40
CA GLU A 31 -7.11 6.90 -10.70
C GLU A 31 -6.28 5.84 -11.45
N ASN A 32 -5.37 5.16 -10.76
CA ASN A 32 -4.57 4.08 -11.36
C ASN A 32 -5.41 2.85 -11.71
N LEU A 33 -6.35 2.45 -10.84
CA LEU A 33 -7.23 1.31 -11.07
C LEU A 33 -8.18 1.54 -12.26
N ASN A 34 -8.63 2.77 -12.47
CA ASN A 34 -9.45 3.15 -13.62
C ASN A 34 -8.68 3.10 -14.96
N LYS A 35 -7.34 3.13 -14.93
CA LYS A 35 -6.48 3.10 -16.11
C LYS A 35 -6.01 1.70 -16.49
N VAL A 36 -6.29 0.69 -15.66
CA VAL A 36 -5.85 -0.69 -15.88
C VAL A 36 -7.03 -1.62 -16.08
N ASN A 37 -6.82 -2.67 -16.88
CA ASN A 37 -7.81 -3.74 -17.03
C ASN A 37 -7.73 -4.73 -15.85
N PRO A 38 -8.78 -5.54 -15.61
CA PRO A 38 -8.77 -6.51 -14.52
C PRO A 38 -7.59 -7.49 -14.55
N ASP A 39 -7.13 -7.89 -15.74
CA ASP A 39 -6.00 -8.82 -15.89
C ASP A 39 -4.69 -8.20 -15.37
N ALA A 40 -4.48 -6.91 -15.57
CA ALA A 40 -3.32 -6.21 -15.03
C ALA A 40 -3.32 -6.13 -13.50
N VAL A 41 -4.50 -6.26 -12.85
CA VAL A 41 -4.63 -6.28 -11.39
C VAL A 41 -4.38 -7.68 -10.83
N LYS A 42 -4.88 -8.73 -11.51
CA LYS A 42 -4.79 -10.11 -11.05
C LYS A 42 -3.35 -10.65 -10.96
N HIS A 43 -2.45 -10.17 -11.81
CA HIS A 43 -1.06 -10.63 -11.85
C HIS A 43 -0.13 -9.69 -11.08
N ASP A 44 0.69 -10.25 -10.19
CA ASP A 44 1.57 -9.49 -9.30
C ASP A 44 2.54 -8.58 -10.06
N GLU A 45 3.17 -9.07 -11.14
CA GLU A 45 4.14 -8.31 -11.93
C GLU A 45 3.51 -7.08 -12.59
N SER A 46 2.36 -7.25 -13.25
CA SER A 46 1.66 -6.14 -13.90
C SER A 46 1.05 -5.18 -12.89
N TYR A 47 0.58 -5.67 -11.75
CA TYR A 47 0.05 -4.83 -10.68
C TYR A 47 1.17 -4.01 -10.04
N GLU A 48 2.34 -4.62 -9.84
CA GLU A 48 3.54 -3.93 -9.37
C GLU A 48 3.94 -2.80 -10.31
N GLU A 49 4.07 -3.09 -11.60
CA GLU A 49 4.49 -2.11 -12.60
C GLU A 49 3.48 -0.96 -12.75
N LYS A 50 2.19 -1.28 -12.86
CA LYS A 50 1.15 -0.32 -13.26
C LYS A 50 0.47 0.39 -12.10
N VAL A 51 0.54 -0.17 -10.89
CA VAL A 51 -0.17 0.37 -9.72
C VAL A 51 0.79 0.64 -8.57
N ILE A 52 1.56 -0.35 -8.13
CA ILE A 52 2.42 -0.21 -6.93
C ILE A 52 3.54 0.80 -7.18
N ASN A 53 4.30 0.68 -8.27
CA ASN A 53 5.45 1.54 -8.54
C ASN A 53 5.07 3.02 -8.68
N PRO A 54 4.03 3.39 -9.47
CA PRO A 54 3.54 4.76 -9.52
C PRO A 54 3.08 5.29 -8.17
N LEU A 55 2.36 4.47 -7.39
CA LEU A 55 1.92 4.89 -6.06
C LEU A 55 3.08 5.07 -5.09
N ASN A 56 4.09 4.19 -5.14
CA ASN A 56 5.27 4.30 -4.30
C ASN A 56 6.01 5.61 -4.57
N LEU A 57 6.18 5.98 -5.85
CA LEU A 57 6.78 7.26 -6.23
C LEU A 57 6.01 8.45 -5.66
N THR A 58 4.68 8.47 -5.82
CA THR A 58 3.82 9.53 -5.29
C THR A 58 3.89 9.61 -3.76
N VAL A 59 3.79 8.47 -3.06
CA VAL A 59 3.86 8.40 -1.59
C VAL A 59 5.23 8.85 -1.10
N SER A 60 6.31 8.40 -1.75
CA SER A 60 7.66 8.80 -1.39
C SER A 60 7.86 10.31 -1.56
N ALA A 61 7.33 10.89 -2.64
CA ALA A 61 7.38 12.34 -2.88
C ALA A 61 6.55 13.15 -1.87
N SER A 62 5.34 12.69 -1.51
CA SER A 62 4.42 13.42 -0.62
C SER A 62 4.72 13.22 0.88
N SER A 63 5.42 12.15 1.25
CA SER A 63 5.69 11.77 2.65
C SER A 63 6.64 12.70 3.41
N SER A 64 7.26 13.69 2.75
CA SER A 64 8.28 14.57 3.33
C SER A 64 9.43 13.80 4.02
N GLY A 65 9.79 12.62 3.50
CA GLY A 65 10.86 11.77 4.04
C GLY A 65 10.43 10.77 5.11
N ALA A 66 9.13 10.67 5.44
CA ALA A 66 8.66 9.64 6.38
C ALA A 66 8.96 8.22 5.89
N THR A 67 8.94 7.99 4.57
CA THR A 67 9.33 6.69 3.98
C THR A 67 10.77 6.29 4.30
N LYS A 68 11.69 7.26 4.41
CA LYS A 68 13.10 7.00 4.77
C LYS A 68 13.29 6.52 6.21
N LEU A 69 12.32 6.75 7.07
CA LEU A 69 12.33 6.29 8.47
C LEU A 69 11.84 4.84 8.61
N ILE A 70 11.27 4.27 7.55
CA ILE A 70 10.76 2.90 7.52
C ILE A 70 11.82 2.02 6.83
N PRO A 71 12.54 1.15 7.58
CA PRO A 71 13.54 0.27 6.97
C PRO A 71 12.90 -0.69 5.97
N GLY A 72 13.47 -0.78 4.76
CA GLY A 72 12.94 -1.63 3.69
C GLY A 72 11.57 -1.17 3.18
N PHE A 73 11.32 0.15 3.19
CA PHE A 73 10.03 0.73 2.84
C PHE A 73 9.44 0.18 1.54
N ASP A 74 10.20 0.18 0.43
CA ASP A 74 9.68 -0.22 -0.88
C ASP A 74 9.14 -1.67 -0.89
N SER A 75 9.89 -2.59 -0.28
CA SER A 75 9.46 -3.99 -0.13
C SER A 75 8.22 -4.10 0.76
N LYS A 76 8.18 -3.37 1.87
CA LYS A 76 7.03 -3.35 2.77
C LYS A 76 5.78 -2.73 2.12
N PHE A 77 5.98 -1.68 1.35
CA PHE A 77 4.92 -1.02 0.60
C PHE A 77 4.35 -1.94 -0.46
N LYS A 78 5.21 -2.65 -1.21
CA LYS A 78 4.79 -3.68 -2.17
C LYS A 78 3.91 -4.74 -1.50
N VAL A 79 4.37 -5.34 -0.40
CA VAL A 79 3.60 -6.34 0.34
C VAL A 79 2.26 -5.76 0.84
N ALA A 80 2.27 -4.52 1.33
CA ALA A 80 1.05 -3.86 1.77
C ALA A 80 0.05 -3.62 0.63
N MET A 81 0.53 -3.23 -0.55
CA MET A 81 -0.32 -3.01 -1.72
C MET A 81 -0.85 -4.31 -2.32
N LEU A 82 -0.07 -5.40 -2.32
CA LEU A 82 -0.56 -6.73 -2.70
C LEU A 82 -1.65 -7.20 -1.73
N HIS A 83 -1.45 -7.02 -0.43
CA HIS A 83 -2.48 -7.32 0.55
C HIS A 83 -3.73 -6.45 0.36
N LEU A 84 -3.57 -5.16 0.05
CA LEU A 84 -4.67 -4.28 -0.27
C LEU A 84 -5.47 -4.78 -1.48
N ARG A 85 -4.77 -5.20 -2.55
CA ARG A 85 -5.42 -5.77 -3.73
C ARG A 85 -6.32 -6.94 -3.33
N ASP A 86 -5.77 -7.87 -2.58
CA ASP A 86 -6.46 -9.12 -2.24
C ASP A 86 -7.68 -8.88 -1.33
N GLU A 87 -7.65 -7.85 -0.47
CA GLU A 87 -8.73 -7.57 0.49
C GLU A 87 -9.77 -6.57 -0.02
N LEU A 88 -9.35 -5.59 -0.84
CA LEU A 88 -10.15 -4.39 -1.12
C LEU A 88 -10.42 -4.14 -2.60
N ILE A 89 -9.86 -4.94 -3.50
CA ILE A 89 -10.06 -4.80 -4.95
C ILE A 89 -10.72 -6.06 -5.50
N ASP A 90 -11.87 -5.87 -6.15
CA ASP A 90 -12.55 -6.91 -6.93
C ASP A 90 -12.23 -6.74 -8.41
N ALA A 91 -11.47 -7.68 -8.96
CA ALA A 91 -11.11 -7.75 -10.37
C ALA A 91 -11.73 -8.99 -11.06
N THR A 92 -12.79 -9.58 -10.50
CA THR A 92 -13.39 -10.83 -11.04
C THR A 92 -14.26 -10.62 -12.28
N GLY A 93 -14.81 -9.41 -12.46
CA GLY A 93 -15.64 -9.04 -13.60
C GLY A 93 -14.90 -8.33 -14.74
N ASP A 94 -15.66 -7.68 -15.62
CA ASP A 94 -15.13 -6.94 -16.78
C ASP A 94 -14.46 -5.60 -16.40
N SER A 95 -14.61 -5.16 -15.15
CA SER A 95 -14.03 -3.94 -14.63
C SER A 95 -13.51 -4.12 -13.21
N VAL A 96 -12.52 -3.30 -12.85
CA VAL A 96 -11.97 -3.24 -11.50
C VAL A 96 -12.93 -2.47 -10.59
N LYS A 97 -13.28 -3.05 -9.45
CA LYS A 97 -14.17 -2.45 -8.45
C LYS A 97 -13.50 -2.41 -7.08
N LEU A 98 -13.93 -1.46 -6.26
CA LEU A 98 -13.56 -1.44 -4.85
C LEU A 98 -14.60 -2.21 -4.04
N VAL A 99 -14.14 -2.93 -3.01
CA VAL A 99 -15.02 -3.62 -2.06
C VAL A 99 -15.83 -2.62 -1.24
N GLU A 100 -17.05 -3.01 -0.82
CA GLU A 100 -17.89 -2.19 0.04
C GLU A 100 -17.19 -1.78 1.34
N GLY A 101 -17.30 -0.49 1.68
CA GLY A 101 -16.66 0.08 2.86
C GLY A 101 -15.16 0.31 2.70
N PHE A 102 -14.64 0.33 1.46
CA PHE A 102 -13.24 0.59 1.12
C PHE A 102 -12.59 1.66 2.00
N ASP A 103 -13.20 2.85 2.07
CA ASP A 103 -12.66 3.99 2.81
C ASP A 103 -12.45 3.72 4.30
N LYS A 104 -13.35 2.95 4.90
CA LYS A 104 -13.29 2.60 6.32
C LYS A 104 -12.25 1.51 6.59
N LYS A 105 -12.08 0.59 5.62
CA LYS A 105 -11.18 -0.56 5.74
C LYS A 105 -9.74 -0.23 5.31
N LEU A 106 -9.56 0.77 4.46
CA LEU A 106 -8.26 1.12 3.86
C LEU A 106 -7.15 1.34 4.90
N PRO A 107 -7.33 2.14 5.97
CA PRO A 107 -6.26 2.35 6.95
C PRO A 107 -5.84 1.05 7.65
N ASP A 108 -6.82 0.21 8.02
CA ASP A 108 -6.59 -1.05 8.73
C ASP A 108 -5.90 -2.09 7.82
N VAL A 109 -6.32 -2.19 6.56
CA VAL A 109 -5.72 -3.10 5.57
C VAL A 109 -4.29 -2.68 5.24
N LEU A 110 -4.03 -1.38 5.05
CA LEU A 110 -2.66 -0.89 4.85
C LEU A 110 -1.78 -1.22 6.05
N LYS A 111 -2.27 -0.97 7.26
CA LYS A 111 -1.54 -1.28 8.50
C LYS A 111 -1.23 -2.78 8.60
N SER A 112 -2.23 -3.63 8.42
CA SER A 112 -2.08 -5.10 8.36
C SER A 112 -1.04 -5.51 7.31
N GLY A 113 -1.06 -4.87 6.14
CA GLY A 113 -0.11 -5.13 5.06
C GLY A 113 1.34 -4.81 5.43
N PHE A 114 1.58 -3.65 6.05
CA PHE A 114 2.91 -3.28 6.55
C PHE A 114 3.39 -4.19 7.69
N GLU A 115 2.48 -4.70 8.53
CA GLU A 115 2.78 -5.66 9.58
C GLU A 115 3.13 -7.04 9.02
N LYS A 116 2.42 -7.52 7.99
CA LYS A 116 2.76 -8.76 7.25
C LYS A 116 4.14 -8.71 6.65
N ALA A 117 4.56 -7.54 6.16
CA ALA A 117 5.89 -7.34 5.62
C ALA A 117 7.03 -7.42 6.66
N LYS A 118 6.73 -7.48 7.97
CA LYS A 118 7.74 -7.82 8.98
C LYS A 118 8.04 -9.33 9.04
N ALA A 119 7.18 -10.17 8.46
CA ALA A 119 7.27 -11.63 8.53
C ALA A 119 7.87 -12.27 7.27
N ALA A 120 8.23 -11.48 6.25
CA ALA A 120 8.92 -12.01 5.07
C ALA A 120 10.40 -12.28 5.43
N PRO A 121 10.90 -13.52 5.26
CA PRO A 121 12.25 -13.94 5.62
C PRO A 121 13.35 -13.25 4.81
#